data_AF-A0A660QKK3-F1
#
_entry.id   AF-A0A660QKK3-F1
#
_cell.length_a   1.000
_cell.length_b   1.000
_cell.length_c   1.000
_cell.angle_alpha   90.00
_cell.angle_beta   90.00
_cell.angle_gamma   90.00
#
_symmetry.space_group_name_H-M   'P 1'
#
loop_
_entity.id
_entity.type
_entity.pdbx_description
1 polymer ?
#
loop_
_entity_poly.entity_id
_entity_poly.type
_entity_poly.pdbx_seq_one_letter_code
_entity_poly.pdbx_strand_id
1 'polypeptide(L)'
;LGALQSIPDELYEVASIDGANRWQRFWRITFPLIMTTVAPLLVGSFAFNFNNFVNIYLLTQGGPPIPNTTTPAGATDILISYTYKLAFEGARGQDFGFASAISVIIFLLVAGISFVNFKISGAFEEVRR
;
A
#
# COMPACT_ATOMS: atom_id res chain seq x y z
N LEU A 1 7.14 4.72 -16.62
CA LEU A 1 8.15 5.15 -17.62
C LEU A 1 8.02 6.63 -18.02
N GLY A 2 6.82 7.25 -17.96
CA GLY A 2 6.64 8.66 -18.35
C GLY A 2 7.01 9.75 -17.34
N ALA A 3 6.94 9.49 -16.02
CA ALA A 3 7.13 10.55 -15.01
C ALA A 3 8.54 11.17 -14.94
N LEU A 4 9.56 10.44 -15.38
CA LEU A 4 10.91 10.99 -15.54
C LEU A 4 11.07 11.78 -16.83
N GLN A 5 10.36 11.36 -17.90
CA GLN A 5 10.41 12.00 -19.21
C GLN A 5 9.63 13.33 -19.24
N SER A 6 8.76 13.57 -18.27
CA SER A 6 8.02 14.84 -18.13
C SER A 6 8.84 15.97 -17.49
N ILE A 7 10.05 15.69 -16.99
CA ILE A 7 10.93 16.72 -16.42
C ILE A 7 11.72 17.36 -17.57
N PRO A 8 11.60 18.68 -17.81
CA PRO A 8 12.38 19.36 -18.83
C PRO A 8 13.89 19.27 -18.55
N ASP A 9 14.68 18.94 -19.57
CA ASP A 9 16.15 18.84 -19.46
C ASP A 9 16.80 20.18 -19.06
N GLU A 10 16.14 21.29 -19.40
CA GLU A 10 16.52 22.67 -19.07
C GLU A 10 16.77 22.85 -17.56
N LEU A 11 15.98 22.21 -16.69
CA LEU A 11 16.14 22.29 -15.24
C LEU A 11 17.46 21.69 -14.77
N TYR A 12 17.92 20.62 -15.44
CA TYR A 12 19.18 19.97 -15.12
C TYR A 12 20.38 20.75 -15.66
N GLU A 13 20.21 21.44 -16.79
CA GLU A 13 21.23 22.31 -17.39
C GLU A 13 21.46 23.53 -16.51
N VAL A 14 20.41 24.25 -16.10
CA VAL A 14 20.51 25.39 -15.17
C VAL A 14 21.15 24.98 -13.86
N ALA A 15 20.72 23.85 -13.28
CA ALA A 15 21.32 23.35 -12.05
C ALA A 15 22.80 22.96 -12.20
N SER A 16 23.24 22.58 -13.41
CA SER A 16 24.65 22.30 -13.69
C SER A 16 25.49 23.58 -13.77
N ILE A 17 24.91 24.66 -14.32
CA ILE A 17 25.52 26.00 -14.35
C ILE A 17 25.68 26.53 -12.92
N ASP A 18 24.70 26.29 -12.05
CA ASP A 18 24.73 26.63 -10.62
C ASP A 18 25.67 25.74 -9.78
N GLY A 19 26.38 24.79 -10.40
CA GLY A 19 27.34 23.90 -9.73
C GLY A 19 26.69 22.79 -8.89
N ALA A 20 25.41 22.48 -9.10
CA ALA A 20 24.73 21.45 -8.34
C ALA A 20 25.26 20.04 -8.66
N ASN A 21 25.70 19.32 -7.63
CA ASN A 21 26.13 17.94 -7.77
C ASN A 21 24.93 16.99 -8.05
N ARG A 22 25.20 15.74 -8.43
CA ARG A 22 24.15 14.77 -8.82
C ARG A 22 23.13 14.52 -7.70
N TRP A 23 23.57 14.49 -6.44
CA TRP A 23 22.70 14.25 -5.29
C TRP A 23 21.75 15.43 -5.03
N GLN A 24 22.27 16.66 -5.16
CA GLN A 24 21.47 17.88 -5.07
C GLN A 24 20.42 17.92 -6.17
N ARG A 25 20.78 17.59 -7.41
CA ARG A 25 19.83 17.50 -8.54
C ARG A 25 18.76 16.43 -8.33
N PHE A 26 19.10 15.29 -7.72
CA PHE A 26 18.10 14.28 -7.38
C PHE A 26 17.09 14.80 -6.35
N TRP A 27 17.55 15.25 -5.18
CA TRP A 27 16.65 15.64 -4.09
C TRP A 27 15.91 16.96 -4.32
N ARG A 28 16.47 17.88 -5.10
CA ARG A 28 15.86 19.21 -5.34
C ARG A 28 15.03 19.31 -6.61
N ILE A 29 15.30 18.47 -7.61
CA ILE A 29 14.61 18.52 -8.92
C ILE A 29 13.85 17.24 -9.15
N THR A 30 14.57 16.12 -9.22
CA THR A 30 14.02 14.84 -9.69
C THR A 30 12.97 14.28 -8.73
N PHE A 31 13.33 14.16 -7.45
CA PHE A 31 12.48 13.56 -6.43
C PHE A 31 11.19 14.37 -6.20
N PRO A 32 11.23 15.70 -5.99
CA PRO A 32 10.00 16.48 -5.78
C PRO A 32 9.08 16.47 -7.00
N LEU A 33 9.64 16.61 -8.22
CA LEU A 33 8.84 16.66 -9.45
C LEU A 33 8.22 15.31 -9.80
N ILE A 34 8.90 14.19 -9.55
CA ILE A 34 8.29 12.87 -9.73
C ILE A 34 7.23 12.60 -8.67
N MET A 35 7.45 13.06 -7.44
CA MET A 35 6.56 12.77 -6.32
C MET A 35 5.15 13.34 -6.55
N THR A 36 5.00 14.44 -7.29
CA THR A 36 3.66 14.97 -7.65
C THR A 36 2.84 13.99 -8.48
N THR A 37 3.49 13.19 -9.33
CA THR A 37 2.84 12.21 -10.21
C THR A 37 2.77 10.83 -9.57
N VAL A 38 3.78 10.45 -8.80
CA VAL A 38 3.91 9.10 -8.21
C VAL A 38 3.17 8.98 -6.89
N ALA A 39 3.01 10.06 -6.10
CA ALA A 39 2.35 9.99 -4.81
C ALA A 39 0.92 9.41 -4.88
N PRO A 40 0.03 9.82 -5.81
CA PRO A 40 -1.29 9.20 -5.94
C PRO A 40 -1.22 7.70 -6.28
N LEU A 41 -0.29 7.31 -7.16
CA LEU A 41 -0.10 5.91 -7.54
C LEU A 41 0.40 5.06 -6.37
N LEU A 42 1.25 5.63 -5.50
CA LEU A 42 1.74 4.95 -4.30
C LEU A 42 0.61 4.66 -3.31
N VAL A 43 -0.35 5.57 -3.13
CA VAL A 43 -1.45 5.31 -2.19
C VAL A 43 -2.37 4.21 -2.72
N GLY A 44 -2.70 4.22 -4.02
CA GLY A 44 -3.45 3.14 -4.67
C GLY A 44 -2.72 1.78 -4.59
N SER A 45 -1.40 1.78 -4.85
CA SER A 45 -0.57 0.59 -4.72
C SER A 45 -0.52 0.07 -3.27
N PHE A 46 -0.42 0.97 -2.29
CA PHE A 46 -0.48 0.60 -0.88
C PHE A 46 -1.82 -0.04 -0.53
N ALA A 47 -2.95 0.56 -0.93
CA ALA A 47 -4.28 0.02 -0.69
C ALA A 47 -4.48 -1.37 -1.32
N PHE A 48 -3.97 -1.56 -2.54
CA PHE A 48 -3.98 -2.85 -3.23
C PHE A 48 -3.16 -3.90 -2.48
N ASN A 49 -1.92 -3.57 -2.09
CA ASN A 49 -1.04 -4.51 -1.40
C ASN A 49 -1.50 -4.84 0.03
N PHE A 50 -2.11 -3.88 0.73
CA PHE A 50 -2.61 -4.06 2.10
C PHE A 50 -3.64 -5.19 2.22
N ASN A 51 -4.44 -5.42 1.17
CA ASN A 51 -5.47 -6.47 1.14
C ASN A 51 -5.14 -7.62 0.17
N ASN A 52 -3.87 -7.81 -0.20
CA ASN A 52 -3.48 -8.80 -1.21
C ASN A 52 -3.51 -10.25 -0.66
N PHE A 53 -4.73 -10.76 -0.45
CA PHE A 53 -5.00 -12.11 0.05
C PHE A 53 -4.35 -13.19 -0.80
N VAL A 54 -4.54 -13.10 -2.12
CA VAL A 54 -4.10 -14.13 -3.07
C VAL A 54 -2.60 -14.35 -2.98
N ASN A 55 -1.82 -13.27 -2.89
CA ASN A 55 -0.37 -13.36 -2.78
C ASN A 55 0.07 -14.11 -1.51
N ILE A 56 -0.50 -13.77 -0.36
CA ILE A 56 -0.16 -14.42 0.92
C ILE A 56 -0.64 -15.87 0.93
N TYR A 57 -1.90 -16.11 0.51
CA TYR A 57 -2.51 -17.44 0.54
C TYR A 57 -1.76 -18.42 -0.35
N LEU A 58 -1.39 -18.02 -1.57
CA LEU A 58 -0.73 -18.91 -2.52
C LEU A 58 0.75 -19.12 -2.22
N LEU A 59 1.48 -18.09 -1.76
CA LEU A 59 2.94 -18.19 -1.60
C LEU A 59 3.35 -18.76 -0.25
N THR A 60 2.73 -18.30 0.83
CA THR A 60 3.18 -18.63 2.19
C THR A 60 2.11 -19.29 3.03
N GLN A 61 0.84 -19.24 2.58
CA GLN A 61 -0.32 -19.61 3.39
C GLN A 61 -0.26 -18.93 4.76
N GLY A 62 0.28 -17.71 4.84
CA GLY A 62 0.48 -16.95 6.08
C GLY A 62 1.58 -17.46 7.02
N GLY A 63 2.30 -18.54 6.69
CA GLY A 63 3.35 -19.10 7.55
C GLY A 63 4.62 -18.23 7.68
N PRO A 64 5.57 -18.60 8.55
CA PRO A 64 5.51 -19.70 9.52
C PRO A 64 4.51 -19.43 10.66
N PRO A 65 3.97 -20.45 11.34
CA PRO A 65 3.06 -20.27 12.47
C PRO A 65 3.74 -19.51 13.61
N ILE A 66 3.00 -18.62 14.26
CA ILE A 66 3.49 -17.87 15.42
C ILE A 66 3.32 -18.76 16.66
N PRO A 67 4.41 -19.07 17.39
CA PRO A 67 4.33 -19.92 18.58
C PRO A 67 3.52 -19.24 19.69
N ASN A 68 2.90 -20.07 20.55
CA ASN A 68 2.11 -19.62 21.71
C ASN A 68 0.86 -18.77 21.36
N THR A 69 0.30 -18.95 20.17
CA THR A 69 -0.98 -18.33 19.78
C THR A 69 -2.15 -19.28 20.02
N THR A 70 -3.27 -18.74 20.48
CA THR A 70 -4.53 -19.49 20.67
C THR A 70 -5.27 -19.73 19.36
N THR A 71 -4.99 -18.91 18.34
CA THR A 71 -5.58 -18.96 17.01
C THR A 71 -4.52 -19.31 15.96
N PRO A 72 -4.91 -19.80 14.77
CA PRO A 72 -3.97 -20.25 13.73
C PRO A 72 -3.31 -19.08 12.99
N ALA A 73 -2.59 -18.22 13.72
CA ALA A 73 -1.88 -17.06 13.17
C ALA A 73 -0.47 -17.45 12.70
N GLY A 74 -0.07 -16.95 11.53
CA GLY A 74 1.30 -17.04 11.05
C GLY A 74 1.95 -15.68 10.82
N ALA A 75 3.27 -15.68 10.69
CA ALA A 75 4.10 -14.47 10.68
C ALA A 75 3.98 -13.65 9.40
N THR A 76 3.47 -14.24 8.30
CA THR A 76 3.20 -13.52 7.06
C THR A 76 1.71 -13.28 6.81
N ASP A 77 0.85 -13.64 7.77
CA ASP A 77 -0.57 -13.36 7.64
C ASP A 77 -0.84 -11.84 7.64
N ILE A 78 -1.73 -11.44 6.72
CA ILE A 78 -2.42 -10.17 6.77
C ILE A 78 -3.79 -10.37 7.40
N LEU A 79 -4.44 -9.28 7.84
CA LEU A 79 -5.73 -9.35 8.55
C LEU A 79 -6.77 -10.21 7.82
N ILE A 80 -6.82 -10.10 6.49
CA ILE A 80 -7.79 -10.84 5.66
C ILE A 80 -7.43 -12.33 5.54
N SER A 81 -6.14 -12.68 5.45
CA SER A 81 -5.71 -14.10 5.39
C SER A 81 -5.90 -14.79 6.73
N TYR A 82 -5.60 -14.09 7.82
CA TYR A 82 -5.87 -14.56 9.17
C TYR A 82 -7.37 -14.77 9.43
N THR A 83 -8.21 -13.83 8.99
CA THR A 83 -9.68 -13.95 9.13
C THR A 83 -10.22 -15.14 8.33
N TYR A 84 -9.69 -15.36 7.12
CA TYR A 84 -10.04 -16.52 6.31
C TYR A 84 -9.68 -17.84 7.01
N LYS A 85 -8.46 -17.94 7.57
CA LYS A 85 -8.04 -19.13 8.34
C LYS A 85 -8.95 -19.41 9.52
N LEU A 86 -9.33 -18.37 10.24
CA LEU A 86 -10.22 -18.49 11.40
C LEU A 86 -11.64 -18.95 11.01
N ALA A 87 -12.15 -18.48 9.87
CA ALA A 87 -13.47 -18.84 9.37
C ALA A 87 -13.51 -20.24 8.72
N PHE A 88 -12.45 -20.67 8.05
CA PHE A 88 -12.48 -21.83 7.15
C PHE A 88 -11.45 -22.92 7.44
N GLU A 89 -10.34 -22.62 8.11
CA GLU A 89 -9.19 -23.54 8.29
C GLU A 89 -8.90 -23.91 9.76
N GLY A 90 -9.78 -23.51 10.68
CA GLY A 90 -9.61 -23.77 12.11
C GLY A 90 -9.67 -25.27 12.46
N ALA A 91 -8.53 -25.84 12.88
CA ALA A 91 -8.41 -27.23 13.34
C ALA A 91 -9.27 -27.57 14.59
N ARG A 92 -9.87 -26.57 15.25
CA ARG A 92 -10.71 -26.70 16.46
C ARG A 92 -12.19 -26.30 16.25
N GLY A 93 -12.59 -25.95 15.03
CA GLY A 93 -13.91 -25.42 14.73
C GLY A 93 -13.84 -24.11 13.94
N GLN A 94 -14.93 -23.77 13.24
CA GLN A 94 -15.07 -22.54 12.48
C GLN A 94 -15.64 -21.44 13.38
N ASP A 95 -14.80 -20.49 13.81
CA ASP A 95 -15.22 -19.37 14.68
C ASP A 95 -15.81 -18.22 13.86
N PHE A 96 -16.96 -18.47 13.21
CA PHE A 96 -17.62 -17.50 12.35
C PHE A 96 -17.94 -16.18 13.05
N GLY A 97 -18.29 -16.22 14.35
CA GLY A 97 -18.56 -15.01 15.13
C GLY A 97 -17.32 -14.14 15.31
N PHE A 98 -16.18 -14.74 15.64
CA PHE A 98 -14.92 -14.01 15.81
C PHE A 98 -14.39 -13.51 14.45
N ALA A 99 -14.47 -14.34 13.41
CA ALA A 99 -14.10 -13.94 12.05
C ALA A 99 -14.98 -12.80 11.50
N SER A 100 -16.29 -12.82 11.80
CA SER A 100 -17.21 -11.75 11.41
C SER A 100 -16.86 -10.42 12.11
N ALA A 101 -16.54 -10.47 13.41
CA ALA A 101 -16.12 -9.27 14.15
C ALA A 101 -14.84 -8.66 13.55
N ILE A 102 -13.84 -9.49 13.22
CA ILE A 102 -12.60 -9.02 12.57
C ILE A 102 -12.91 -8.46 11.17
N SER A 103 -13.82 -9.07 10.41
CA SER A 103 -14.22 -8.58 9.08
C SER A 103 -14.83 -7.17 9.15
N VAL A 104 -15.62 -6.85 10.18
CA VAL A 104 -16.15 -5.50 10.40
C VAL A 104 -15.01 -4.50 10.69
N ILE A 105 -14.01 -4.89 11.48
CA ILE A 105 -12.83 -4.06 11.76
C ILE A 105 -12.04 -3.81 10.47
N ILE A 106 -11.80 -4.85 9.67
CA ILE A 106 -11.12 -4.73 8.37
C ILE A 106 -11.90 -3.78 7.47
N PHE A 107 -13.23 -3.92 7.38
CA PHE A 107 -14.08 -3.04 6.61
C PHE A 107 -13.90 -1.57 7.03
N LEU A 108 -13.96 -1.27 8.33
CA LEU A 108 -13.76 0.09 8.84
C LEU A 108 -12.37 0.64 8.53
N LEU A 109 -11.32 -0.19 8.65
CA LEU A 109 -9.95 0.21 8.32
C LEU A 109 -9.79 0.49 6.82
N VAL A 110 -10.27 -0.40 5.97
CA VAL A 110 -10.18 -0.24 4.51
C VAL A 110 -11.02 0.94 4.05
N ALA A 111 -12.23 1.13 4.59
CA ALA A 111 -13.06 2.30 4.30
C ALA A 111 -12.37 3.60 4.74
N GLY A 112 -11.77 3.63 5.94
CA GLY A 112 -11.02 4.78 6.44
C GLY A 112 -9.79 5.10 5.59
N ILE A 113 -8.98 4.10 5.27
CA ILE A 113 -7.80 4.25 4.41
C ILE A 113 -8.24 4.73 3.02
N SER A 114 -9.28 4.13 2.44
CA SER A 114 -9.82 4.53 1.13
C SER A 114 -10.29 5.98 1.15
N PHE A 115 -11.01 6.40 2.20
CA PHE A 115 -11.46 7.79 2.35
C PHE A 115 -10.28 8.78 2.43
N VAL A 116 -9.24 8.44 3.21
CA VAL A 116 -8.01 9.24 3.29
C VAL A 116 -7.29 9.29 1.95
N ASN A 117 -7.18 8.15 1.26
CA ASN A 117 -6.59 8.05 -0.09
C ASN A 117 -7.34 8.98 -1.06
N PHE A 118 -8.67 8.91 -1.10
CA PHE A 118 -9.48 9.80 -1.94
C PHE A 118 -9.27 11.28 -1.62
N LYS A 119 -9.11 11.64 -0.35
CA LYS A 119 -8.86 13.02 0.08
C LYS A 119 -7.46 13.51 -0.30
N ILE A 120 -6.44 12.65 -0.19
CA ILE A 120 -5.05 13.00 -0.52
C ILE A 120 -4.83 13.04 -2.04
N SER A 121 -5.44 12.11 -2.77
CA SER A 121 -5.27 12.00 -4.23
C SER A 121 -6.01 13.10 -5.00
N GLY A 122 -6.79 13.97 -4.34
CA GLY A 122 -7.45 15.09 -5.01
C GLY A 122 -8.31 14.65 -6.20
N ALA A 123 -8.97 13.48 -6.12
CA ALA A 123 -9.71 12.88 -7.24
C ALA A 123 -10.85 13.76 -7.82
N PHE A 124 -11.14 14.89 -7.17
CA PHE A 124 -12.06 15.92 -7.66
C PHE A 124 -11.39 17.09 -8.42
N GLU A 125 -10.07 17.15 -8.47
CA GLU A 125 -9.33 18.28 -9.04
C GLU A 125 -8.92 18.03 -10.50
N GLU A 126 -8.77 16.77 -10.92
CA GLU A 126 -8.62 16.41 -12.35
C GLU A 126 -9.92 16.55 -13.15
N VAL A 127 -11.10 16.37 -12.52
CA VAL A 127 -12.39 16.53 -13.20
C VAL A 127 -12.76 18.03 -13.36
N ARG A 128 -12.02 18.94 -12.71
CA ARG A 128 -12.22 20.39 -12.77
C ARG A 128 -11.04 21.12 -13.41
N ARG A 129 -10.48 20.56 -14.49
CA ARG A 129 -9.69 21.30 -15.48
C ARG A 129 -10.12 20.96 -16.90
#